data_AF-A0A158QG03-F1
#
_entry.id   AF-A0A158QG03-F1
#
_cell.length_a   1.000
_cell.length_b   1.000
_cell.length_c   1.000
_cell.angle_alpha   90.00
_cell.angle_beta   90.00
_cell.angle_gamma   90.00
#
_symmetry.space_group_name_H-M   'P 1'
#
loop_
_entity.id
_entity.type
_entity.pdbx_description
1 polymer ?
#
loop_
_entity_poly.entity_id
_entity_poly.type
_entity_poly.pdbx_seq_one_letter_code
_entity_poly.pdbx_strand_id
1 'polypeptide(L)'
;MLRGISVLEMAGLGPVTMCGLILKDFGASVLRIVNPNASFTDHLLSPGKASVALNLKDATDREKFIDLCKTSDVLLDPFRPKCLERLGITPQLLHKANRGLILTRISGYGQPEEDENIDYYLRPGHSINYLAESGILSMFSSEKGTSAYPVNLIADIAGGSFPAVAGTILALYNREKTGYGKIVDVSITDGMAYLATYFMASLQGSSQHVFDPSKVYWHGLALQCQGLLDGNAPFYRTYETKDKKAVAVGALEPHFYANLLKTLGLSEKYAPQLDRHAWPRIVAIFSGIFAGETRDYWCTQTDLVRNACLSPVYSMEEVLQMRHKHLYRDLSFSFSPLAGATRYEGAFSFRIPRPCPVLYDFPPDYRMTLMGAIGCGLVSFGPVGILFFLIVAGDPLQVILFTLSSFFWLLGLLVSSVIWFAVVPLREHLAFGLVVACLVQELMRFLFYLLISFSEAGLHKIAEYEAREASCSNSTGEPNTGVRIVNSSDDVHGSIFNNRKLAFSSGLSFALMGGIFEYIYILYDVIGPATLFEGTNPGYFFIFAG
;
A
#
# COMPACT_ATOMS: atom_id res chain seq x y z
N MET A 1 -4.64 -29.62 -11.33
CA MET A 1 -5.41 -28.44 -11.76
C MET A 1 -4.49 -27.33 -12.25
N LEU A 2 -3.36 -27.10 -11.58
CA LEU A 2 -2.38 -26.08 -11.96
C LEU A 2 -1.23 -26.63 -12.83
N ARG A 3 -1.45 -27.74 -13.56
CA ARG A 3 -0.42 -28.29 -14.45
C ARG A 3 -0.13 -27.28 -15.55
N GLY A 4 1.15 -26.99 -15.77
CA GLY A 4 1.61 -25.98 -16.72
C GLY A 4 1.79 -24.59 -16.11
N ILE A 5 1.36 -24.35 -14.87
CA ILE A 5 1.61 -23.10 -14.16
C ILE A 5 3.02 -23.12 -13.55
N SER A 6 3.84 -22.14 -13.87
CA SER A 6 5.19 -21.94 -13.32
C SER A 6 5.19 -20.89 -12.21
N VAL A 7 5.76 -21.22 -11.05
CA VAL A 7 5.77 -20.37 -9.86
C VAL A 7 7.21 -20.13 -9.41
N LEU A 8 7.60 -18.86 -9.30
CA LEU A 8 8.80 -18.43 -8.62
C LEU A 8 8.47 -18.13 -7.16
N GLU A 9 9.11 -18.85 -6.25
CA GLU A 9 8.97 -18.64 -4.81
C GLU A 9 10.24 -17.97 -4.28
N MET A 10 10.17 -16.71 -3.89
CA MET A 10 11.28 -16.10 -3.14
C MET A 10 11.37 -16.81 -1.78
N ALA A 11 12.56 -17.31 -1.44
CA ALA A 11 12.76 -18.03 -0.19
C ALA A 11 12.42 -17.12 1.00
N GLY A 12 11.45 -17.54 1.80
CA GLY A 12 11.00 -16.86 2.99
C GLY A 12 10.58 -17.86 4.06
N LEU A 13 9.84 -17.36 5.05
CA LEU A 13 9.38 -18.15 6.19
C LEU A 13 7.86 -18.26 6.17
N GLY A 14 7.34 -19.32 6.78
CA GLY A 14 5.93 -19.48 7.12
C GLY A 14 4.99 -19.40 5.90
N PRO A 15 4.22 -18.32 5.75
CA PRO A 15 3.09 -18.27 4.83
C PRO A 15 3.45 -18.52 3.35
N VAL A 16 4.57 -17.97 2.88
CA VAL A 16 4.96 -18.09 1.48
C VAL A 16 5.32 -19.51 1.09
N THR A 17 6.01 -20.22 1.99
CA THR A 17 6.47 -21.58 1.73
C THR A 17 5.29 -22.55 1.72
N MET A 18 4.30 -22.32 2.59
CA MET A 18 3.04 -23.07 2.58
C MET A 18 2.20 -22.75 1.34
N CYS A 19 2.10 -21.48 0.93
CA CYS A 19 1.44 -21.10 -0.33
C CYS A 19 2.06 -21.85 -1.53
N GLY A 20 3.38 -21.81 -1.67
CA GLY A 20 4.09 -22.55 -2.71
C GLY A 20 3.90 -24.06 -2.63
N LEU A 21 3.80 -24.64 -1.42
CA LEU A 21 3.53 -26.07 -1.25
C LEU A 21 2.13 -26.43 -1.76
N ILE A 22 1.12 -25.64 -1.39
CA ILE A 22 -0.26 -25.84 -1.85
C ILE A 22 -0.31 -25.77 -3.37
N LEU A 23 0.21 -24.69 -3.99
CA LEU A 23 0.20 -24.55 -5.45
C LEU A 23 0.87 -25.75 -6.15
N LYS A 24 2.00 -26.23 -5.62
CA LYS A 24 2.70 -27.42 -6.11
C LYS A 24 1.86 -28.69 -5.97
N ASP A 25 1.24 -28.93 -4.82
CA ASP A 25 0.40 -30.10 -4.59
C ASP A 25 -0.81 -30.14 -5.53
N PHE A 26 -1.30 -28.98 -5.98
CA PHE A 26 -2.35 -28.86 -7.00
C PHE A 26 -1.83 -28.91 -8.46
N GLY A 27 -0.52 -29.09 -8.65
CA GLY A 27 0.14 -29.44 -9.91
C GLY A 27 1.03 -28.36 -10.53
N ALA A 28 1.26 -27.23 -9.85
CA ALA A 28 2.16 -26.19 -10.34
C ALA A 28 3.64 -26.61 -10.23
N SER A 29 4.48 -26.09 -11.11
CA SER A 29 5.93 -26.24 -11.04
C SER A 29 6.51 -25.09 -10.22
N VAL A 30 7.09 -25.38 -9.05
CA VAL A 30 7.62 -24.34 -8.15
C VAL A 30 9.14 -24.36 -8.14
N LEU A 31 9.74 -23.22 -8.50
CA LEU A 31 11.17 -22.94 -8.42
C LEU A 31 11.43 -21.90 -7.32
N ARG A 32 12.21 -22.29 -6.31
CA ARG A 32 12.56 -21.41 -5.20
C ARG A 32 13.83 -20.60 -5.52
N ILE A 33 13.81 -19.30 -5.23
CA ILE A 33 14.99 -18.43 -5.30
C ILE A 33 15.57 -18.30 -3.90
N VAL A 34 16.73 -18.90 -3.67
CA VAL A 34 17.42 -18.92 -2.37
C VAL A 34 18.58 -17.93 -2.40
N ASN A 35 18.68 -17.07 -1.39
CA ASN A 35 19.85 -16.22 -1.25
C ASN A 35 21.00 -17.04 -0.62
N PRO A 36 22.15 -17.21 -1.30
CA PRO A 36 23.26 -18.01 -0.78
C PRO A 36 23.85 -17.45 0.52
N ASN A 37 23.63 -16.17 0.81
CA ASN A 37 24.11 -15.48 2.00
C ASN A 37 23.06 -15.39 3.11
N ALA A 38 21.88 -16.00 2.96
CA ALA A 38 20.86 -15.97 3.99
C ALA A 38 21.25 -16.88 5.16
N SER A 39 21.33 -16.30 6.36
CA SER A 39 21.66 -17.05 7.58
C SER A 39 20.60 -18.07 7.98
N PHE A 40 19.36 -17.93 7.49
CA PHE A 40 18.24 -18.80 7.82
C PHE A 40 17.31 -18.94 6.62
N THR A 41 17.08 -20.17 6.17
CA THR A 41 16.09 -20.52 5.14
C THR A 41 15.27 -21.72 5.63
N ASP A 42 13.95 -21.62 5.56
CA ASP A 42 13.09 -22.75 5.89
C ASP A 42 13.02 -23.74 4.72
N HIS A 43 13.36 -24.99 5.00
CA HIS A 43 13.36 -26.10 4.05
C HIS A 43 12.27 -27.14 4.33
N LEU A 44 11.54 -27.04 5.45
CA LEU A 44 10.61 -28.09 5.90
C LEU A 44 9.47 -28.34 4.90
N LEU A 45 8.99 -27.28 4.26
CA LEU A 45 7.91 -27.32 3.24
C LEU A 45 8.44 -27.20 1.81
N SER A 46 9.69 -27.60 1.59
CA SER A 46 10.37 -27.59 0.28
C SER A 46 10.38 -28.91 -0.51
N PRO A 47 10.08 -30.10 0.05
CA PRO A 47 10.09 -31.33 -0.73
C PRO A 47 9.27 -31.26 -2.03
N GLY A 48 9.91 -31.65 -3.14
CA GLY A 48 9.33 -31.63 -4.48
C GLY A 48 9.28 -30.27 -5.18
N LYS A 49 9.92 -29.24 -4.61
CA LYS A 49 10.19 -27.96 -5.29
C LYS A 49 11.63 -27.94 -5.78
N ALA A 50 11.91 -27.27 -6.90
CA ALA A 50 13.26 -26.98 -7.34
C ALA A 50 13.81 -25.75 -6.60
N SER A 51 15.13 -25.55 -6.57
CA SER A 51 15.74 -24.36 -5.97
C SER A 51 16.94 -23.89 -6.77
N VAL A 52 17.13 -22.58 -6.89
CA VAL A 52 18.29 -21.93 -7.49
C VAL A 52 18.81 -20.86 -6.55
N ALA A 53 20.14 -20.77 -6.42
CA ALA A 53 20.78 -19.75 -5.60
C ALA A 53 21.03 -18.48 -6.42
N LEU A 54 20.46 -17.35 -6.00
CA LEU A 54 20.68 -16.04 -6.61
C LEU A 54 20.88 -14.99 -5.53
N ASN A 55 21.95 -14.20 -5.63
CA ASN A 55 22.17 -13.04 -4.77
C ASN A 55 21.67 -11.77 -5.47
N LEU A 56 20.44 -11.36 -5.19
CA LEU A 56 19.81 -10.20 -5.85
C LEU A 56 20.48 -8.84 -5.55
N LYS A 57 21.52 -8.79 -4.70
CA LYS A 57 22.39 -7.61 -4.57
C LYS A 57 23.37 -7.48 -5.75
N ASP A 58 23.69 -8.58 -6.41
CA ASP A 58 24.49 -8.62 -7.65
C ASP A 58 23.61 -8.27 -8.87
N ALA A 59 24.09 -7.38 -9.73
CA ALA A 59 23.39 -7.00 -10.96
C ALA A 59 23.17 -8.19 -11.90
N THR A 60 24.15 -9.07 -12.04
CA THR A 60 24.06 -10.23 -12.95
C THR A 60 23.01 -11.23 -12.47
N ASP A 61 22.87 -11.43 -11.16
CA ASP A 61 21.84 -12.31 -10.61
C ASP A 61 20.45 -11.67 -10.63
N ARG A 62 20.35 -10.32 -10.55
CA ARG A 62 19.10 -9.62 -10.82
C ARG A 62 18.62 -9.82 -12.26
N GLU A 63 19.52 -9.73 -13.24
CA GLU A 63 19.17 -9.97 -14.65
C GLU A 63 18.64 -11.39 -14.85
N LYS A 64 19.32 -12.41 -14.30
CA LYS A 64 18.83 -13.80 -14.32
C LYS A 64 17.47 -13.94 -13.65
N PHE A 65 17.25 -13.27 -12.52
CA PHE A 65 15.96 -13.29 -11.85
C PHE A 65 14.85 -12.68 -12.72
N ILE A 66 15.11 -11.54 -13.38
CA ILE A 66 14.16 -10.94 -14.32
C ILE A 66 13.89 -11.87 -15.50
N ASP A 67 14.90 -12.58 -16.02
CA ASP A 67 14.72 -13.58 -17.08
C ASP A 67 13.83 -14.75 -16.65
N LEU A 68 13.94 -15.21 -15.39
CA LEU A 68 13.01 -16.20 -14.84
C LEU A 68 11.58 -15.63 -14.77
N CYS A 69 11.40 -14.38 -14.35
CA CYS A 69 10.09 -13.73 -14.30
C CYS A 69 9.42 -13.62 -15.68
N LYS A 70 10.20 -13.48 -16.78
CA LYS A 70 9.65 -13.45 -18.16
C LYS A 70 8.88 -14.71 -18.54
N THR A 71 9.23 -15.86 -17.95
CA THR A 71 8.66 -17.18 -18.29
C THR A 71 7.81 -17.77 -17.17
N SER A 72 7.63 -17.01 -16.08
CA SER A 72 6.91 -17.46 -14.90
C SER A 72 5.48 -16.91 -14.87
N ASP A 73 4.53 -17.73 -14.44
CA ASP A 73 3.14 -17.28 -14.26
C ASP A 73 2.95 -16.50 -12.97
N VAL A 74 3.64 -16.91 -11.91
CA VAL A 74 3.46 -16.37 -10.56
C VAL A 74 4.81 -16.08 -9.93
N LEU A 75 4.94 -14.95 -9.26
CA LEU A 75 6.02 -14.61 -8.35
C LEU A 75 5.46 -14.45 -6.92
N LEU A 76 5.94 -15.24 -5.98
CA LEU A 76 5.63 -15.13 -4.55
C LEU A 76 6.71 -14.31 -3.85
N ASP A 77 6.32 -13.16 -3.31
CA ASP A 77 7.18 -12.18 -2.63
C ASP A 77 6.82 -12.10 -1.13
N PRO A 78 7.64 -12.66 -0.23
CA PRO A 78 7.39 -12.66 1.22
C PRO A 78 8.01 -11.47 1.95
N PHE A 79 8.65 -10.56 1.23
CA PHE A 79 9.46 -9.54 1.87
C PHE A 79 8.61 -8.38 2.37
N ARG A 80 9.21 -7.57 3.26
CA ARG A 80 8.59 -6.32 3.68
C ARG A 80 8.34 -5.41 2.46
N PRO A 81 7.33 -4.55 2.52
CA PRO A 81 7.08 -3.55 1.48
C PRO A 81 8.34 -2.84 1.01
N LYS A 82 8.45 -2.63 -0.30
CA LYS A 82 9.56 -1.97 -0.98
C LYS A 82 10.90 -2.73 -0.96
N CYS A 83 10.96 -3.98 -0.52
CA CYS A 83 12.23 -4.71 -0.44
C CYS A 83 12.81 -5.05 -1.83
N LEU A 84 11.99 -5.57 -2.74
CA LEU A 84 12.39 -5.82 -4.13
C LEU A 84 12.69 -4.50 -4.86
N GLU A 85 11.91 -3.46 -4.59
CA GLU A 85 12.07 -2.13 -5.17
C GLU A 85 13.42 -1.50 -4.79
N ARG A 86 13.88 -1.66 -3.54
CA ARG A 86 15.23 -1.23 -3.12
C ARG A 86 16.36 -1.97 -3.85
N LEU A 87 16.07 -3.15 -4.40
CA LEU A 87 16.99 -3.90 -5.25
C LEU A 87 16.84 -3.54 -6.74
N GLY A 88 16.01 -2.54 -7.08
CA GLY A 88 15.72 -2.12 -8.45
C GLY A 88 14.70 -3.01 -9.17
N ILE A 89 14.05 -3.94 -8.46
CA ILE A 89 13.04 -4.84 -9.01
C ILE A 89 11.66 -4.25 -8.67
N THR A 90 11.17 -3.36 -9.52
CA THR A 90 9.88 -2.68 -9.33
C THR A 90 8.72 -3.44 -9.97
N PRO A 91 7.47 -3.27 -9.49
CA PRO A 91 6.30 -3.83 -10.16
C PRO A 91 6.21 -3.44 -11.63
N GLN A 92 6.56 -2.20 -12.00
CA GLN A 92 6.60 -1.72 -13.38
C GLN A 92 7.62 -2.51 -14.22
N LEU A 93 8.82 -2.75 -13.68
CA LEU A 93 9.84 -3.56 -14.35
C LEU A 93 9.34 -4.98 -14.59
N LEU A 94 8.72 -5.60 -13.58
CA LEU A 94 8.16 -6.94 -13.68
C LEU A 94 7.02 -7.01 -14.71
N HIS A 95 6.12 -6.03 -14.72
CA HIS A 95 5.03 -5.96 -15.69
C HIS A 95 5.53 -5.78 -17.12
N LYS A 96 6.58 -4.97 -17.31
CA LYS A 96 7.22 -4.79 -18.60
C LYS A 96 7.89 -6.07 -19.09
N ALA A 97 8.53 -6.81 -18.19
CA ALA A 97 9.16 -8.09 -18.51
C ALA A 97 8.11 -9.17 -18.84
N ASN A 98 6.99 -9.18 -18.12
CA ASN A 98 5.90 -10.13 -18.32
C ASN A 98 4.56 -9.50 -17.92
N ARG A 99 3.76 -9.12 -18.92
CA ARG A 99 2.43 -8.51 -18.71
C ARG A 99 1.42 -9.46 -18.08
N GLY A 100 1.65 -10.77 -18.17
CA GLY A 100 0.81 -11.83 -17.61
C GLY A 100 1.26 -12.32 -16.22
N LEU A 101 2.30 -11.74 -15.63
CA LEU A 101 2.84 -12.18 -14.33
C LEU A 101 1.87 -11.85 -13.20
N ILE A 102 1.59 -12.82 -12.33
CA ILE A 102 0.91 -12.60 -11.06
C ILE A 102 1.95 -12.34 -9.97
N LEU A 103 1.98 -11.13 -9.42
CA LEU A 103 2.87 -10.78 -8.30
C LEU A 103 2.10 -10.93 -6.99
N THR A 104 2.34 -11.99 -6.25
CA THR A 104 1.69 -12.25 -4.96
C THR A 104 2.60 -11.83 -3.82
N ARG A 105 2.23 -10.76 -3.13
CA ARG A 105 2.95 -10.20 -2.00
C ARG A 105 2.30 -10.63 -0.71
N ILE A 106 3.09 -11.21 0.19
CA ILE A 106 2.61 -11.70 1.49
C ILE A 106 3.40 -11.01 2.59
N SER A 107 2.74 -10.13 3.33
CA SER A 107 3.36 -9.39 4.43
C SER A 107 2.46 -9.38 5.66
N GLY A 108 3.02 -9.02 6.82
CA GLY A 108 2.26 -8.98 8.07
C GLY A 108 1.09 -8.00 8.07
N TYR A 109 1.30 -6.83 7.48
CA TYR A 109 0.40 -5.68 7.59
C TYR A 109 -0.07 -5.16 6.22
N GLY A 110 0.27 -5.82 5.10
CA GLY A 110 -0.09 -5.39 3.74
C GLY A 110 0.97 -4.52 3.06
N GLN A 111 0.61 -3.96 1.91
CA GLN A 111 1.38 -2.91 1.23
C GLN A 111 0.78 -1.52 1.54
N PRO A 112 1.63 -0.48 1.63
CA PRO A 112 1.16 0.89 1.78
C PRO A 112 0.41 1.37 0.53
N GLU A 113 -0.72 2.06 0.71
CA GLU A 113 -1.26 2.93 -0.33
C GLU A 113 -0.40 4.23 -0.43
N GLU A 114 -0.47 4.98 -1.53
CA GLU A 114 0.45 6.12 -1.81
C GLU A 114 0.44 7.21 -0.72
N ASP A 115 -0.72 7.43 -0.07
CA ASP A 115 -0.93 8.48 0.93
C ASP A 115 -0.85 7.97 2.39
N GLU A 116 -0.49 6.71 2.61
CA GLU A 116 -0.54 6.10 3.94
C GLU A 116 0.81 6.12 4.68
N ASN A 117 0.72 6.06 6.02
CA ASN A 117 1.90 6.00 6.88
C ASN A 117 2.68 4.69 6.64
N ILE A 118 3.76 4.79 5.86
CA ILE A 118 4.68 3.70 5.53
C ILE A 118 5.23 2.97 6.76
N ASP A 119 5.38 3.66 7.90
CA ASP A 119 5.98 3.09 9.10
C ASP A 119 5.13 1.96 9.67
N TYR A 120 3.80 2.04 9.56
CA TYR A 120 2.89 0.99 9.98
C TYR A 120 3.17 -0.33 9.24
N TYR A 121 3.36 -0.25 7.92
CA TYR A 121 3.57 -1.38 7.02
C TYR A 121 4.99 -1.97 7.09
N LEU A 122 5.96 -1.20 7.59
CA LEU A 122 7.36 -1.64 7.75
C LEU A 122 7.64 -2.30 9.11
N ARG A 123 6.67 -2.31 10.03
CA ARG A 123 6.83 -2.88 11.38
C ARG A 123 7.22 -4.36 11.32
N PRO A 124 8.21 -4.79 12.12
CA PRO A 124 8.47 -6.21 12.31
C PRO A 124 7.29 -6.87 13.02
N GLY A 125 7.02 -8.13 12.69
CA GLY A 125 6.05 -8.94 13.40
C GLY A 125 6.22 -10.41 13.05
N HIS A 126 5.57 -11.25 13.84
CA HIS A 126 5.34 -12.66 13.57
C HIS A 126 3.87 -12.97 13.79
N SER A 127 3.46 -14.21 13.50
CA SER A 127 2.09 -14.69 13.64
C SER A 127 1.35 -14.15 14.87
N ILE A 128 1.98 -14.14 16.06
CA ILE A 128 1.34 -13.68 17.30
C ILE A 128 0.99 -12.18 17.28
N ASN A 129 1.82 -11.34 16.65
CA ASN A 129 1.59 -9.90 16.54
C ASN A 129 0.41 -9.61 15.62
N TYR A 130 0.36 -10.26 14.46
CA TYR A 130 -0.73 -10.10 13.49
C TYR A 130 -2.05 -10.62 14.08
N LEU A 131 -2.00 -11.75 14.79
CA LEU A 131 -3.15 -12.31 15.50
C LEU A 131 -3.64 -11.38 16.62
N ALA A 132 -2.72 -10.73 17.35
CA ALA A 132 -3.07 -9.74 18.37
C ALA A 132 -3.76 -8.51 17.77
N GLU A 133 -3.18 -7.92 16.73
CA GLU A 133 -3.72 -6.70 16.12
C GLU A 133 -5.01 -6.93 15.33
N SER A 134 -5.23 -8.15 14.83
CA SER A 134 -6.52 -8.53 14.24
C SER A 134 -7.68 -8.60 15.25
N GLY A 135 -7.38 -8.56 16.56
CA GLY A 135 -8.34 -8.74 17.65
C GLY A 135 -8.64 -10.19 18.00
N ILE A 136 -8.26 -11.15 17.15
CA ILE A 136 -8.59 -12.57 17.33
C ILE A 136 -7.85 -13.20 18.51
N LEU A 137 -6.61 -12.78 18.83
CA LEU A 137 -5.87 -13.36 19.96
C LEU A 137 -6.61 -13.21 21.29
N SER A 138 -7.44 -12.17 21.43
CA SER A 138 -8.28 -11.96 22.62
C SER A 138 -9.31 -13.09 22.82
N MET A 139 -9.74 -13.75 21.74
CA MET A 139 -10.72 -14.84 21.81
C MET A 139 -10.13 -16.12 22.41
N PHE A 140 -8.79 -16.25 22.46
CA PHE A 140 -8.11 -17.41 23.04
C PHE A 140 -7.62 -17.19 24.48
N SER A 141 -8.00 -16.08 25.10
CA SER A 141 -7.67 -15.82 26.50
C SER A 141 -8.50 -16.66 27.46
N SER A 142 -7.84 -17.19 28.49
CA SER A 142 -8.49 -17.76 29.66
C SER A 142 -8.99 -16.67 30.62
N GLU A 143 -9.90 -17.02 31.53
CA GLU A 143 -10.36 -16.15 32.62
C GLU A 143 -9.22 -15.59 33.48
N LYS A 144 -8.06 -16.26 33.51
CA LYS A 144 -6.84 -15.84 34.23
C LYS A 144 -6.00 -14.83 33.45
N GLY A 145 -6.45 -14.35 32.29
CA GLY A 145 -5.79 -13.32 31.48
C GLY A 145 -4.61 -13.80 30.64
N THR A 146 -4.33 -15.11 30.61
CA THR A 146 -3.31 -15.69 29.71
C THR A 146 -3.97 -16.26 28.46
N SER A 147 -3.56 -15.78 27.27
CA SER A 147 -3.97 -16.34 25.98
C SER A 147 -3.19 -17.59 25.64
N ALA A 148 -3.90 -18.71 25.46
CA ALA A 148 -3.35 -19.82 24.70
C ALA A 148 -3.20 -19.32 23.25
N TYR A 149 -2.00 -19.42 22.67
CA TYR A 149 -1.79 -19.00 21.29
C TYR A 149 -1.85 -20.25 20.39
N PRO A 150 -2.67 -20.27 19.32
CA PRO A 150 -2.90 -21.43 18.46
C PRO A 150 -1.74 -21.61 17.47
N VAL A 151 -0.52 -21.75 18.01
CA VAL A 151 0.75 -21.73 17.29
C VAL A 151 0.74 -20.62 16.22
N ASN A 152 1.18 -20.91 14.99
CA ASN A 152 1.07 -19.99 13.86
C ASN A 152 0.03 -20.42 12.82
N LEU A 153 -0.81 -21.42 13.12
CA LEU A 153 -1.79 -21.97 12.16
C LEU A 153 -2.83 -20.93 11.74
N ILE A 154 -3.25 -20.07 12.66
CA ILE A 154 -4.28 -19.10 12.37
C ILE A 154 -3.71 -17.96 11.53
N ALA A 155 -2.69 -17.23 12.01
CA ALA A 155 -2.17 -16.09 11.25
C ALA A 155 -1.41 -16.52 9.98
N ASP A 156 -0.29 -17.22 10.10
CA ASP A 156 0.56 -17.52 8.94
C ASP A 156 -0.16 -18.42 7.91
N ILE A 157 -0.89 -19.43 8.37
CA ILE A 157 -1.51 -20.39 7.46
C ILE A 157 -2.89 -19.93 6.99
N ALA A 158 -3.84 -19.76 7.91
CA ALA A 158 -5.21 -19.36 7.54
C ALA A 158 -5.29 -17.90 7.06
N GLY A 159 -4.51 -16.99 7.63
CA GLY A 159 -4.56 -15.56 7.30
C GLY A 159 -3.58 -15.09 6.24
N GLY A 160 -2.47 -15.82 6.06
CA GLY A 160 -1.48 -15.53 5.02
C GLY A 160 -1.58 -16.48 3.84
N SER A 161 -1.29 -17.76 4.08
CA SER A 161 -1.10 -18.75 3.01
C SER A 161 -2.37 -18.98 2.17
N PHE A 162 -3.51 -19.20 2.82
CA PHE A 162 -4.76 -19.50 2.11
C PHE A 162 -5.30 -18.30 1.32
N PRO A 163 -5.32 -17.07 1.87
CA PRO A 163 -5.63 -15.87 1.10
C PRO A 163 -4.67 -15.67 -0.08
N ALA A 164 -3.37 -15.91 0.09
CA ALA A 164 -2.41 -15.83 -1.01
C ALA A 164 -2.70 -16.83 -2.13
N VAL A 165 -3.02 -18.09 -1.79
CA VAL A 165 -3.44 -19.10 -2.77
C VAL A 165 -4.72 -18.68 -3.48
N ALA A 166 -5.73 -18.24 -2.73
CA ALA A 166 -7.01 -17.83 -3.29
C ALA A 166 -6.84 -16.64 -4.25
N GLY A 167 -6.09 -15.60 -3.85
CA GLY A 167 -5.80 -14.44 -4.68
C GLY A 167 -5.00 -14.79 -5.92
N THR A 168 -3.99 -15.67 -5.79
CA THR A 168 -3.20 -16.15 -6.93
C THR A 168 -4.11 -16.84 -7.95
N ILE A 169 -5.00 -17.74 -7.51
CA ILE A 169 -5.92 -18.45 -8.40
C ILE A 169 -6.93 -17.50 -9.03
N LEU A 170 -7.49 -16.54 -8.27
CA LEU A 170 -8.39 -15.52 -8.79
C LEU A 170 -7.71 -14.63 -9.84
N ALA A 171 -6.45 -14.26 -9.61
CA ALA A 171 -5.64 -13.48 -10.54
C ALA A 171 -5.33 -14.26 -11.82
N LEU A 172 -4.94 -15.54 -11.70
CA LEU A 172 -4.76 -16.43 -12.84
C LEU A 172 -6.06 -16.58 -13.65
N TYR A 173 -7.20 -16.76 -12.98
CA TYR A 173 -8.50 -16.82 -13.63
C TYR A 173 -8.89 -15.50 -14.32
N ASN A 174 -8.57 -14.36 -13.72
CA ASN A 174 -8.77 -13.05 -14.34
C ASN A 174 -7.90 -12.91 -15.60
N ARG A 175 -6.63 -13.30 -15.51
CA ARG A 175 -5.67 -13.28 -16.62
C ARG A 175 -6.14 -14.08 -17.83
N GLU A 176 -6.80 -15.22 -17.64
CA GLU A 176 -7.38 -15.99 -18.76
C GLU A 176 -8.39 -15.17 -19.58
N LYS A 177 -9.05 -14.18 -18.97
CA LYS A 177 -10.03 -13.31 -19.64
C LYS A 177 -9.41 -12.03 -20.18
N THR A 178 -8.44 -11.47 -19.46
CA THR A 178 -7.90 -10.14 -19.76
C THR A 178 -6.57 -10.20 -20.52
N GLY A 179 -5.83 -11.29 -20.40
CA GLY A 179 -4.43 -11.42 -20.85
C GLY A 179 -3.41 -10.73 -19.93
N TYR A 180 -3.86 -10.04 -18.87
CA TYR A 180 -2.99 -9.26 -17.97
C TYR A 180 -2.94 -9.88 -16.58
N GLY A 181 -1.74 -9.85 -16.00
CA GLY A 181 -1.52 -10.24 -14.62
C GLY A 181 -1.97 -9.17 -13.62
N LYS A 182 -1.94 -9.53 -12.35
CA LYS A 182 -2.35 -8.68 -11.21
C LYS A 182 -1.32 -8.74 -10.09
N ILE A 183 -1.32 -7.71 -9.27
CA ILE A 183 -0.65 -7.74 -7.96
C ILE A 183 -1.69 -8.25 -6.95
N VAL A 184 -1.34 -9.30 -6.22
CA VAL A 184 -2.13 -9.87 -5.12
C VAL A 184 -1.47 -9.43 -3.83
N ASP A 185 -2.08 -8.52 -3.08
CA ASP A 185 -1.58 -8.10 -1.78
C ASP A 185 -2.29 -8.87 -0.67
N VAL A 186 -1.49 -9.52 0.16
CA VAL A 186 -1.94 -10.32 1.29
C VAL A 186 -1.33 -9.73 2.55
N SER A 187 -2.15 -8.98 3.27
CA SER A 187 -1.94 -8.62 4.68
C SER A 187 -2.41 -9.78 5.55
N ILE A 188 -1.49 -10.37 6.33
CA ILE A 188 -1.84 -11.44 7.28
C ILE A 188 -2.83 -10.91 8.32
N THR A 189 -2.62 -9.68 8.80
CA THR A 189 -3.51 -9.04 9.78
C THR A 189 -4.93 -8.84 9.23
N ASP A 190 -5.06 -8.38 7.98
CA ASP A 190 -6.38 -8.22 7.34
C ASP A 190 -6.99 -9.56 6.95
N GLY A 191 -6.18 -10.54 6.55
CA GLY A 191 -6.63 -11.91 6.30
C GLY A 191 -7.26 -12.52 7.54
N MET A 192 -6.67 -12.24 8.70
CA MET A 192 -7.23 -12.59 10.00
C MET A 192 -8.52 -11.87 10.29
N ALA A 193 -8.53 -10.54 10.23
CA ALA A 193 -9.76 -9.78 10.42
C ALA A 193 -10.88 -10.29 9.51
N TYR A 194 -10.59 -10.53 8.23
CA TYR A 194 -11.54 -11.04 7.26
C TYR A 194 -12.10 -12.42 7.64
N LEU A 195 -11.26 -13.38 8.07
CA LEU A 195 -11.72 -14.67 8.58
C LEU A 195 -12.57 -14.55 9.85
N ALA A 196 -12.31 -13.54 10.68
CA ALA A 196 -13.10 -13.26 11.87
C ALA A 196 -14.41 -12.49 11.59
N THR A 197 -14.79 -12.26 10.33
CA THR A 197 -16.04 -11.55 9.97
C THR A 197 -17.26 -12.14 10.66
N TYR A 198 -17.38 -13.47 10.73
CA TYR A 198 -18.50 -14.14 11.41
C TYR A 198 -18.57 -13.78 12.91
N PHE A 199 -17.43 -13.77 13.58
CA PHE A 199 -17.31 -13.42 15.00
C PHE A 199 -17.58 -11.94 15.24
N MET A 200 -17.07 -11.05 14.39
CA MET A 200 -17.34 -9.61 14.47
C MET A 200 -18.81 -9.28 14.21
N ALA A 201 -19.44 -9.94 13.24
CA ALA A 201 -20.87 -9.80 12.97
C ALA A 201 -21.70 -10.21 14.20
N SER A 202 -21.27 -11.25 14.92
CA SER A 202 -21.95 -11.70 16.14
C SER A 202 -21.96 -10.65 17.25
N LEU A 203 -20.96 -9.77 17.33
CA LEU A 203 -20.94 -8.66 18.29
C LEU A 203 -21.83 -7.49 17.86
N GLN A 204 -21.78 -7.12 16.58
CA GLN A 204 -22.54 -5.97 16.08
C GLN A 204 -24.06 -6.23 16.09
N GLY A 205 -24.47 -7.48 15.81
CA GLY A 205 -25.86 -7.91 15.96
C GLY A 205 -26.37 -7.85 17.40
N SER A 206 -25.49 -8.03 18.39
CA SER A 206 -25.81 -7.90 19.82
C SER A 206 -26.11 -6.47 20.24
N SER A 207 -25.34 -5.50 19.73
CA SER A 207 -25.44 -4.10 20.14
C SER A 207 -26.67 -3.38 19.57
N GLN A 208 -27.27 -3.89 18.49
CA GLN A 208 -28.38 -3.21 17.81
C GLN A 208 -29.78 -3.67 18.27
N HIS A 209 -29.90 -4.53 19.28
CA HIS A 209 -31.19 -5.09 19.75
C HIS A 209 -32.07 -5.70 18.63
N VAL A 210 -31.49 -6.06 17.49
CA VAL A 210 -32.21 -6.52 16.29
C VAL A 210 -32.76 -7.94 16.46
N PHE A 211 -32.22 -8.69 17.41
CA PHE A 211 -32.59 -10.06 17.68
C PHE A 211 -32.97 -10.26 19.14
N ASP A 212 -34.02 -11.06 19.38
CA ASP A 212 -34.31 -11.64 20.69
C ASP A 212 -33.08 -12.48 21.13
N PRO A 213 -32.32 -12.03 22.16
CA PRO A 213 -31.09 -12.70 22.57
C PRO A 213 -31.34 -14.15 23.03
N SER A 214 -32.58 -14.47 23.41
CA SER A 214 -32.98 -15.82 23.82
C SER A 214 -33.16 -16.80 22.66
N LYS A 215 -33.25 -16.30 21.42
CA LYS A 215 -33.53 -17.11 20.20
C LYS A 215 -32.35 -17.23 19.25
N VAL A 216 -31.24 -16.54 19.50
CA VAL A 216 -30.05 -16.60 18.65
C VAL A 216 -28.96 -17.41 19.35
N TYR A 217 -28.80 -18.66 18.93
CA TYR A 217 -27.74 -19.58 19.37
C TYR A 217 -26.32 -18.99 19.22
N TRP A 218 -26.15 -18.05 18.27
CA TRP A 218 -24.86 -17.53 17.82
C TRP A 218 -24.56 -16.10 18.30
N HIS A 219 -25.23 -15.64 19.36
CA HIS A 219 -25.02 -14.31 19.92
C HIS A 219 -23.72 -14.24 20.75
N GLY A 220 -22.96 -13.16 20.60
CA GLY A 220 -21.80 -12.88 21.46
C GLY A 220 -20.68 -13.91 21.35
N LEU A 221 -20.47 -14.52 20.18
CA LEU A 221 -19.44 -15.55 19.99
C LEU A 221 -18.01 -15.05 20.18
N ALA A 222 -17.79 -13.75 20.02
CA ALA A 222 -16.51 -13.11 20.30
C ALA A 222 -16.41 -12.56 21.73
N LEU A 223 -17.44 -12.72 22.57
CA LEU A 223 -17.34 -12.37 23.99
C LEU A 223 -16.45 -13.40 24.69
N GLN A 224 -15.39 -12.87 25.28
CA GLN A 224 -14.36 -13.66 25.95
C GLN A 224 -14.94 -14.41 27.14
N CYS A 225 -14.60 -15.70 27.26
CA CYS A 225 -15.03 -16.58 28.36
C CYS A 225 -16.55 -16.68 28.53
N GLN A 226 -17.33 -16.32 27.51
CA GLN A 226 -18.79 -16.35 27.53
C GLN A 226 -19.34 -16.95 26.23
N GLY A 227 -18.47 -17.29 25.29
CA GLY A 227 -18.83 -17.82 23.99
C GLY A 227 -19.37 -19.23 24.07
N LEU A 228 -20.10 -19.61 23.02
CA LEU A 228 -20.50 -21.00 22.80
C LEU A 228 -19.33 -21.86 22.30
N LEU A 229 -18.39 -21.23 21.58
CA LEU A 229 -17.34 -21.91 20.81
C LEU A 229 -15.92 -21.68 21.36
N ASP A 230 -15.79 -21.01 22.51
CA ASP A 230 -14.50 -20.63 23.12
C ASP A 230 -14.01 -21.63 24.18
N GLY A 231 -14.74 -22.74 24.39
CA GLY A 231 -14.43 -23.75 25.40
C GLY A 231 -15.15 -23.56 26.74
N ASN A 232 -15.97 -22.51 26.91
CA ASN A 232 -16.71 -22.32 28.16
C ASN A 232 -17.92 -23.25 28.28
N ALA A 233 -18.66 -23.47 27.18
CA ALA A 233 -19.84 -24.33 27.16
C ALA A 233 -19.48 -25.80 27.55
N PRO A 234 -20.21 -26.45 28.48
CA PRO A 234 -19.91 -27.82 28.92
C PRO A 234 -19.95 -28.87 27.80
N PHE A 235 -20.67 -28.57 26.72
CA PHE A 235 -20.86 -29.47 25.58
C PHE A 235 -20.07 -29.03 24.35
N TYR A 236 -19.16 -28.05 24.48
CA TYR A 236 -18.22 -27.64 23.45
C TYR A 236 -16.86 -27.28 24.06
N ARG A 237 -16.12 -28.30 24.50
CA ARG A 237 -14.82 -28.15 25.19
C ARG A 237 -14.06 -29.47 25.31
N THR A 238 -12.86 -29.41 25.88
CA THR A 238 -12.08 -30.60 26.25
C THR A 238 -12.22 -30.95 27.73
N TYR A 239 -12.17 -32.26 28.02
CA TYR A 239 -12.17 -32.82 29.38
C TYR A 239 -10.96 -33.73 29.58
N GLU A 240 -10.24 -33.52 30.68
CA GLU A 240 -9.16 -34.42 31.11
C GLU A 240 -9.75 -35.76 31.59
N THR A 241 -9.06 -36.84 31.26
CA THR A 241 -9.44 -38.22 31.56
C THR A 241 -8.45 -38.84 32.55
N LYS A 242 -8.74 -40.06 33.04
CA LYS A 242 -7.96 -40.74 34.09
C LYS A 242 -6.46 -40.83 33.78
N ASP A 243 -6.10 -41.03 32.52
CA ASP A 243 -4.73 -41.17 32.02
C ASP A 243 -4.05 -39.83 31.68
N LYS A 244 -4.59 -38.70 32.15
CA LYS A 244 -4.07 -37.34 31.88
C LYS A 244 -4.07 -36.94 30.40
N LYS A 245 -4.77 -37.70 29.58
CA LYS A 245 -5.15 -37.32 28.21
C LYS A 245 -6.50 -36.62 28.22
N ALA A 246 -6.98 -36.19 27.05
CA ALA A 246 -8.26 -35.51 26.95
C ALA A 246 -9.19 -36.09 25.87
N VAL A 247 -10.48 -35.92 26.09
CA VAL A 247 -11.54 -36.04 25.07
C VAL A 247 -12.08 -34.66 24.72
N ALA A 248 -12.43 -34.45 23.47
CA ALA A 248 -13.15 -33.27 22.99
C ALA A 248 -14.64 -33.62 22.87
N VAL A 249 -15.49 -32.75 23.40
CA VAL A 249 -16.95 -32.84 23.30
C VAL A 249 -17.43 -31.66 22.47
N GLY A 250 -18.21 -31.91 21.41
CA GLY A 250 -18.79 -30.91 20.52
C GLY A 250 -20.29 -31.10 20.30
N ALA A 251 -21.04 -31.50 21.35
CA ALA A 251 -22.46 -31.82 21.31
C ALA A 251 -23.34 -30.55 21.35
N LEU A 252 -23.25 -29.69 20.32
CA LEU A 252 -23.99 -28.43 20.24
C LEU A 252 -25.49 -28.66 20.04
N GLU A 253 -25.86 -29.58 19.14
CA GLU A 253 -27.26 -29.83 18.82
C GLU A 253 -27.97 -30.59 19.96
N PRO A 254 -29.23 -30.23 20.29
CA PRO A 254 -29.93 -30.80 21.45
C PRO A 254 -30.01 -32.34 21.46
N HIS A 255 -30.12 -32.97 20.29
CA HIS A 255 -30.18 -34.42 20.18
C HIS A 255 -28.81 -35.09 20.43
N PHE A 256 -27.70 -34.49 20.00
CA PHE A 256 -26.36 -34.96 20.37
C PHE A 256 -26.09 -34.77 21.85
N TYR A 257 -26.54 -33.64 22.42
CA TYR A 257 -26.44 -33.39 23.85
C TYR A 257 -27.27 -34.38 24.68
N ALA A 258 -28.48 -34.73 24.24
CA ALA A 258 -29.29 -35.75 24.88
C ALA A 258 -28.61 -37.13 24.88
N ASN A 259 -27.95 -37.50 23.77
CA ASN A 259 -27.17 -38.73 23.67
C ASN A 259 -25.94 -38.73 24.59
N LEU A 260 -25.28 -37.57 24.72
CA LEU A 260 -24.20 -37.37 25.69
C LEU A 260 -24.72 -37.63 27.10
N LEU A 261 -25.77 -36.93 27.53
CA LEU A 261 -26.33 -37.08 28.88
C LEU A 261 -26.77 -38.52 29.16
N LYS A 262 -27.45 -39.17 28.21
CA LYS A 262 -27.87 -40.56 28.33
C LYS A 262 -26.69 -41.49 28.64
N THR A 263 -25.57 -41.32 27.92
CA THR A 263 -24.41 -42.19 28.11
C THR A 263 -23.62 -41.85 29.37
N LEU A 264 -23.63 -40.59 29.81
CA LEU A 264 -23.06 -40.16 31.09
C LEU A 264 -23.96 -40.50 32.30
N GLY A 265 -25.15 -41.06 32.08
CA GLY A 265 -26.11 -41.39 33.14
C GLY A 265 -26.74 -40.15 33.79
N LEU A 266 -26.84 -39.04 33.07
CA LEU A 266 -27.37 -37.77 33.55
C LEU A 266 -28.74 -37.46 32.96
N SER A 267 -29.58 -36.78 33.75
CA SER A 267 -30.85 -36.22 33.31
C SER A 267 -30.68 -34.72 33.00
N GLU A 268 -31.40 -34.23 32.00
CA GLU A 268 -31.40 -32.81 31.58
C GLU A 268 -31.73 -31.86 32.73
N LYS A 269 -32.54 -32.28 33.70
CA LYS A 269 -32.81 -31.53 34.94
C LYS A 269 -31.55 -31.08 35.68
N TYR A 270 -30.49 -31.91 35.68
CA TYR A 270 -29.24 -31.62 36.39
C TYR A 270 -28.22 -30.89 35.51
N ALA A 271 -28.37 -31.04 34.19
CA ALA A 271 -27.50 -30.47 33.17
C ALA A 271 -28.30 -29.78 32.06
N PRO A 272 -29.07 -28.71 32.37
CA PRO A 272 -29.81 -27.95 31.35
C PRO A 272 -28.82 -27.30 30.38
N GLN A 273 -28.99 -27.56 29.07
CA GLN A 273 -27.99 -27.21 28.07
C GLN A 273 -27.76 -25.70 27.96
N LEU A 274 -28.83 -24.91 27.85
CA LEU A 274 -28.73 -23.47 27.56
C LEU A 274 -28.74 -22.57 28.80
N ASP A 275 -28.80 -23.15 30.00
CA ASP A 275 -28.69 -22.40 31.25
C ASP A 275 -27.22 -22.10 31.57
N ARG A 276 -26.78 -20.92 31.15
CA ARG A 276 -25.40 -20.45 31.34
C ARG A 276 -25.00 -20.32 32.81
N HIS A 277 -25.93 -20.04 33.71
CA HIS A 277 -25.63 -19.98 35.15
C HIS A 277 -25.32 -21.37 35.73
N ALA A 278 -25.87 -22.42 35.13
CA ALA A 278 -25.58 -23.79 35.50
C ALA A 278 -24.26 -24.32 34.91
N TRP A 279 -23.70 -23.69 33.86
CA TRP A 279 -22.53 -24.21 33.15
C TRP A 279 -21.33 -24.53 34.04
N PRO A 280 -20.88 -23.67 34.99
CA PRO A 280 -19.75 -24.01 35.86
C PRO A 280 -19.97 -25.31 36.65
N ARG A 281 -21.20 -25.55 37.14
CA ARG A 281 -21.57 -26.79 37.82
C ARG A 281 -21.56 -27.98 36.86
N ILE A 282 -22.11 -27.82 35.66
CA ILE A 282 -22.16 -28.90 34.66
C ILE A 282 -20.75 -29.27 34.20
N VAL A 283 -19.87 -28.28 34.01
CA VAL A 283 -18.45 -28.50 33.72
C VAL A 283 -17.82 -29.36 34.81
N ALA A 284 -18.04 -29.04 36.09
CA ALA A 284 -17.50 -29.82 37.21
C ALA A 284 -18.01 -31.27 37.21
N ILE A 285 -19.30 -31.48 36.94
CA ILE A 285 -19.91 -32.82 36.83
C ILE A 285 -19.26 -33.61 35.68
N PHE A 286 -19.23 -33.04 34.47
CA PHE A 286 -18.65 -33.71 33.30
C PHE A 286 -17.17 -34.01 33.52
N SER A 287 -16.42 -33.08 34.15
CA SER A 287 -15.01 -33.27 34.48
C SER A 287 -14.81 -34.45 35.43
N GLY A 288 -15.64 -34.56 36.47
CA GLY A 288 -15.60 -35.69 37.40
C GLY A 288 -15.92 -37.03 36.73
N ILE A 289 -16.91 -37.05 35.83
CA ILE A 289 -17.29 -38.26 35.09
C ILE A 289 -16.16 -38.68 34.13
N PHE A 290 -15.69 -37.78 33.27
CA PHE A 290 -14.64 -38.10 32.30
C PHE A 290 -13.31 -38.49 32.95
N ALA A 291 -12.98 -37.93 34.12
CA ALA A 291 -11.81 -38.32 34.91
C ALA A 291 -11.90 -39.74 35.49
N GLY A 292 -13.08 -40.37 35.51
CA GLY A 292 -13.29 -41.72 36.04
C GLY A 292 -12.66 -42.82 35.19
N GLU A 293 -12.49 -42.58 33.89
CA GLU A 293 -11.98 -43.56 32.93
C GLU A 293 -10.96 -42.96 31.96
N THR A 294 -10.22 -43.82 31.24
CA THR A 294 -9.20 -43.40 30.27
C THR A 294 -9.82 -42.81 29.01
N ARG A 295 -9.08 -41.97 28.28
CA ARG A 295 -9.51 -41.44 26.97
C ARG A 295 -9.99 -42.57 26.03
N ASP A 296 -9.19 -43.62 25.92
CA ASP A 296 -9.46 -44.70 24.97
C ASP A 296 -10.71 -45.50 25.38
N TYR A 297 -10.98 -45.68 26.68
CA TYR A 297 -12.25 -46.26 27.16
C TYR A 297 -13.46 -45.44 26.68
N TRP A 298 -13.43 -44.12 26.85
CA TRP A 298 -14.53 -43.26 26.39
C TRP A 298 -14.75 -43.36 24.88
N CYS A 299 -13.66 -43.53 24.12
CA CYS A 299 -13.73 -43.74 22.67
C CYS A 299 -14.24 -45.14 22.26
N THR A 300 -14.30 -46.12 23.17
CA THR A 300 -14.97 -47.41 22.89
C THR A 300 -16.50 -47.32 23.01
N GLN A 301 -17.02 -46.30 23.69
CA GLN A 301 -18.45 -46.10 23.85
C GLN A 301 -19.06 -45.63 22.54
N THR A 302 -19.72 -46.55 21.83
CA THR A 302 -20.19 -46.32 20.44
C THR A 302 -21.16 -45.16 20.36
N ASP A 303 -22.08 -45.02 21.33
CA ASP A 303 -23.05 -43.91 21.35
C ASP A 303 -22.38 -42.55 21.52
N LEU A 304 -21.30 -42.45 22.31
CA LEU A 304 -20.56 -41.20 22.47
C LEU A 304 -19.86 -40.78 21.17
N VAL A 305 -19.18 -41.72 20.52
CA VAL A 305 -18.38 -41.43 19.31
C VAL A 305 -19.27 -41.21 18.08
N ARG A 306 -20.35 -41.99 17.93
CA ARG A 306 -21.21 -41.91 16.74
C ARG A 306 -22.34 -40.88 16.86
N ASN A 307 -22.85 -40.67 18.06
CA ASN A 307 -24.11 -39.96 18.27
C ASN A 307 -24.04 -38.80 19.27
N ALA A 308 -22.88 -38.51 19.86
CA ALA A 308 -22.73 -37.45 20.87
C ALA A 308 -21.52 -36.52 20.63
N CYS A 309 -20.93 -36.54 19.42
CA CYS A 309 -19.81 -35.67 19.04
C CYS A 309 -18.63 -35.71 20.01
N LEU A 310 -18.28 -36.90 20.51
CA LEU A 310 -17.10 -37.12 21.34
C LEU A 310 -15.94 -37.65 20.48
N SER A 311 -14.74 -37.10 20.67
CA SER A 311 -13.53 -37.54 19.98
C SER A 311 -12.31 -37.51 20.89
N PRO A 312 -11.30 -38.38 20.66
CA PRO A 312 -10.03 -38.30 21.39
C PRO A 312 -9.25 -37.04 20.98
N VAL A 313 -8.60 -36.39 21.95
CA VAL A 313 -7.54 -35.42 21.67
C VAL A 313 -6.23 -36.19 21.53
N TYR A 314 -5.70 -36.23 20.31
CA TYR A 314 -4.44 -36.90 19.98
C TYR A 314 -3.26 -35.92 19.99
N SER A 315 -2.08 -36.39 20.41
CA SER A 315 -0.82 -35.71 20.12
C SER A 315 -0.45 -35.83 18.65
N MET A 316 0.49 -35.02 18.16
CA MET A 316 0.97 -35.12 16.78
C MET A 316 1.64 -36.47 16.50
N GLU A 317 2.35 -37.03 17.47
CA GLU A 317 2.96 -38.37 17.40
C GLU A 317 1.90 -39.45 17.29
N GLU A 318 0.83 -39.38 18.11
CA GLU A 318 -0.31 -40.30 18.03
C GLU A 318 -0.99 -40.20 16.67
N VAL A 319 -1.21 -38.99 16.13
CA VAL A 319 -1.79 -38.81 14.79
C VAL A 319 -0.89 -39.46 13.72
N LEU A 320 0.42 -39.26 13.75
CA LEU A 320 1.34 -39.86 12.77
C LEU A 320 1.33 -41.40 12.80
N GLN A 321 1.06 -42.00 13.95
CA GLN A 321 1.03 -43.45 14.14
C GLN A 321 -0.35 -44.06 13.88
N MET A 322 -1.44 -43.34 14.21
CA MET A 322 -2.79 -43.90 14.30
C MET A 322 -3.73 -43.43 13.18
N ARG A 323 -3.36 -42.43 12.38
CA ARG A 323 -4.28 -41.85 11.38
C ARG A 323 -4.71 -42.91 10.35
N HIS A 324 -6.00 -43.26 10.39
CA HIS A 324 -6.62 -44.26 9.52
C HIS A 324 -6.32 -44.02 8.03
N LYS A 325 -6.05 -45.09 7.27
CA LYS A 325 -5.74 -45.07 5.83
C LYS A 325 -6.76 -44.30 4.95
N HIS A 326 -8.02 -44.18 5.38
CA HIS A 326 -9.07 -43.44 4.64
C HIS A 326 -8.95 -41.91 4.73
N LEU A 327 -8.00 -41.38 5.53
CA LEU A 327 -7.68 -39.95 5.59
C LEU A 327 -6.57 -39.54 4.61
N TYR A 328 -5.93 -40.48 3.93
CA TYR A 328 -5.26 -40.23 2.64
C TYR A 328 -6.31 -40.30 1.54
N ARG A 329 -7.37 -39.49 1.62
CA ARG A 329 -8.17 -39.26 0.41
C ARG A 329 -7.21 -38.61 -0.57
N ASP A 330 -6.76 -39.37 -1.57
CA ASP A 330 -6.23 -38.80 -2.80
C ASP A 330 -7.20 -37.69 -3.19
N LEU A 331 -6.71 -36.45 -3.26
CA LEU A 331 -7.50 -35.27 -3.60
C LEU A 331 -7.96 -35.41 -5.06
N SER A 332 -9.00 -36.22 -5.30
CA SER A 332 -9.70 -36.33 -6.57
C SER A 332 -10.95 -35.47 -6.50
N PHE A 333 -11.03 -34.46 -7.38
CA PHE A 333 -12.20 -33.59 -7.48
C PHE A 333 -13.02 -33.95 -8.71
N SER A 334 -14.33 -34.12 -8.52
CA SER A 334 -15.33 -34.03 -9.59
C SER A 334 -16.18 -32.79 -9.34
N PHE A 335 -16.20 -31.84 -10.26
CA PHE A 335 -17.13 -30.72 -10.22
C PHE A 335 -18.49 -31.18 -10.74
N SER A 336 -19.56 -30.90 -9.97
CA SER A 336 -20.93 -30.91 -10.47
C SER A 336 -21.55 -29.54 -10.16
N PRO A 337 -22.15 -28.85 -11.13
CA PRO A 337 -22.80 -27.56 -10.88
C PRO A 337 -24.09 -27.81 -10.10
N LEU A 338 -24.07 -27.53 -8.80
CA LEU A 338 -25.30 -27.42 -8.01
C LEU A 338 -25.94 -26.06 -8.33
N ALA A 339 -27.02 -26.12 -9.10
CA ALA A 339 -27.94 -25.01 -9.32
C ALA A 339 -28.84 -24.83 -8.08
N GLY A 340 -29.00 -23.58 -7.65
CA GLY A 340 -30.04 -23.19 -6.69
C GLY A 340 -29.49 -22.66 -5.36
N ALA A 341 -29.12 -21.37 -5.34
CA ALA A 341 -29.06 -20.59 -4.11
C ALA A 341 -30.00 -19.38 -4.26
N THR A 342 -31.06 -19.36 -3.45
CA THR A 342 -31.92 -18.19 -3.26
C THR A 342 -31.20 -17.17 -2.38
N ARG A 343 -31.04 -15.93 -2.89
CA ARG A 343 -30.57 -14.78 -2.10
C ARG A 343 -31.60 -14.43 -1.03
N TYR A 344 -31.15 -14.31 0.22
CA TYR A 344 -31.91 -13.66 1.28
C TYR A 344 -31.72 -12.13 1.14
N GLU A 345 -32.76 -11.40 0.75
CA GLU A 345 -32.76 -9.93 0.62
C GLU A 345 -33.19 -9.24 1.92
N GLY A 346 -32.55 -9.57 3.04
CA GLY A 346 -32.62 -8.76 4.26
C GLY A 346 -31.45 -7.79 4.29
N ALA A 347 -31.67 -6.51 4.00
CA ALA A 347 -30.63 -5.49 4.05
C ALA A 347 -30.22 -5.19 5.50
N PHE A 348 -29.16 -5.84 5.97
CA PHE A 348 -28.46 -5.51 7.20
C PHE A 348 -27.03 -5.08 6.85
N SER A 349 -26.61 -3.90 7.33
CA SER A 349 -25.23 -3.44 7.15
C SER A 349 -24.48 -3.53 8.47
N PHE A 350 -23.55 -4.48 8.56
CA PHE A 350 -22.53 -4.52 9.60
C PHE A 350 -21.20 -4.12 8.97
N ARG A 351 -20.31 -3.50 9.75
CA ARG A 351 -18.98 -3.12 9.25
C ARG A 351 -18.15 -4.41 9.11
N ILE A 352 -17.98 -4.85 7.86
CA ILE A 352 -17.13 -5.99 7.49
C ILE A 352 -15.70 -5.47 7.28
N PRO A 353 -14.67 -6.17 7.76
CA PRO A 353 -13.28 -5.90 7.39
C PRO A 353 -13.09 -5.89 5.87
N ARG A 354 -12.07 -5.18 5.38
CA ARG A 354 -11.75 -5.22 3.94
C ARG A 354 -11.51 -6.69 3.52
N PRO A 355 -11.99 -7.12 2.33
CA PRO A 355 -11.66 -8.43 1.79
C PRO A 355 -10.14 -8.61 1.66
N CYS A 356 -9.64 -9.79 2.02
CA CYS A 356 -8.24 -10.16 1.85
C CYS A 356 -8.19 -11.50 1.10
N PRO A 357 -7.41 -11.61 0.01
CA PRO A 357 -6.43 -10.64 -0.49
C PRO A 357 -7.06 -9.50 -1.31
N VAL A 358 -6.30 -8.42 -1.48
CA VAL A 358 -6.65 -7.32 -2.39
C VAL A 358 -5.93 -7.52 -3.72
N LEU A 359 -6.66 -7.31 -4.83
CA LEU A 359 -6.12 -7.43 -6.18
C LEU A 359 -5.98 -6.05 -6.80
N TYR A 360 -4.75 -5.70 -7.18
CA TYR A 360 -4.43 -4.43 -7.85
C TYR A 360 -4.01 -4.68 -9.29
N ASP A 361 -4.31 -3.71 -10.15
CA ASP A 361 -3.63 -3.58 -11.43
C ASP A 361 -2.17 -3.20 -11.21
N PHE A 362 -1.31 -3.63 -12.14
CA PHE A 362 0.03 -3.09 -12.16
C PHE A 362 -0.03 -1.59 -12.45
N PRO A 363 0.78 -0.78 -11.75
CA PRO A 363 0.84 0.65 -12.01
C PRO A 363 1.18 0.89 -13.49
N PRO A 364 0.45 1.80 -14.17
CA PRO A 364 0.71 2.10 -15.57
C PRO A 364 2.14 2.60 -15.75
N ASP A 365 2.74 2.28 -16.90
CA ASP A 365 4.08 2.75 -17.27
C ASP A 365 3.97 4.26 -17.60
N TYR A 366 3.90 5.11 -16.58
CA TYR A 366 3.94 6.57 -16.71
C TYR A 366 5.35 6.99 -17.14
N ARG A 367 5.70 6.73 -18.39
CA ARG A 367 6.79 7.44 -19.06
C ARG A 367 6.16 8.55 -19.87
N MET A 368 6.42 9.79 -19.46
CA MET A 368 6.10 10.95 -20.30
C MET A 368 6.83 10.75 -21.63
N THR A 369 6.09 10.53 -22.71
CA THR A 369 6.69 10.38 -24.03
C THR A 369 7.34 11.70 -24.43
N LEU A 370 8.39 11.65 -25.26
CA LEU A 370 9.01 12.87 -25.82
C LEU A 370 7.97 13.82 -26.40
N MET A 371 6.97 13.25 -27.07
CA MET A 371 5.85 14.01 -27.65
C MET A 371 4.96 14.65 -26.57
N GLY A 372 4.73 13.96 -25.44
CA GLY A 372 4.05 14.53 -24.28
C GLY A 372 4.84 15.67 -23.63
N ALA A 373 6.15 15.51 -23.45
CA ALA A 373 7.03 16.55 -22.91
C ALA A 373 7.04 17.80 -23.80
N ILE A 374 7.25 17.62 -25.10
CA ILE A 374 7.24 18.71 -26.08
C ILE A 374 5.84 19.36 -26.13
N GLY A 375 4.77 18.56 -26.11
CA GLY A 375 3.40 19.06 -26.11
C GLY A 375 3.09 19.94 -24.90
N CYS A 376 3.39 19.47 -23.68
CA CYS A 376 3.23 20.24 -22.46
C CYS A 376 4.11 21.49 -22.45
N GLY A 377 5.37 21.38 -22.89
CA GLY A 377 6.28 22.53 -23.01
C GLY A 377 5.77 23.59 -23.98
N LEU A 378 5.23 23.20 -25.14
CA LEU A 378 4.64 24.13 -26.10
C LEU A 378 3.35 24.77 -25.60
N VAL A 379 2.51 24.05 -24.84
CA VAL A 379 1.31 24.62 -24.24
C VAL A 379 1.67 25.63 -23.14
N SER A 380 2.63 25.31 -22.28
CA SER A 380 3.03 26.16 -21.16
C SER A 380 3.84 27.38 -21.59
N PHE A 381 4.78 27.22 -22.52
CA PHE A 381 5.70 28.30 -22.92
C PHE A 381 5.41 28.92 -24.28
N GLY A 382 4.60 28.28 -25.13
CA GLY A 382 4.26 28.78 -26.46
C GLY A 382 3.67 30.20 -26.43
N PRO A 383 2.63 30.47 -25.62
CA PRO A 383 2.05 31.81 -25.52
C PRO A 383 3.06 32.88 -25.06
N VAL A 384 3.88 32.57 -24.05
CA VAL A 384 4.88 33.48 -23.50
C VAL A 384 6.01 33.74 -24.52
N GLY A 385 6.48 32.70 -25.20
CA GLY A 385 7.48 32.80 -26.25
C GLY A 385 6.99 33.64 -27.44
N ILE A 386 5.75 33.42 -27.88
CA ILE A 386 5.13 34.22 -28.96
C ILE A 386 5.03 35.69 -28.54
N LEU A 387 4.57 35.98 -27.31
CA LEU A 387 4.48 37.35 -26.80
C LEU A 387 5.86 38.03 -26.70
N PHE A 388 6.90 37.29 -26.32
CA PHE A 388 8.27 37.80 -26.34
C PHE A 388 8.69 38.20 -27.76
N PHE A 389 8.51 37.33 -28.76
CA PHE A 389 8.91 37.63 -30.13
C PHE A 389 8.09 38.76 -30.78
N LEU A 390 6.79 38.85 -30.49
CA LEU A 390 5.91 39.86 -31.10
C LEU A 390 6.03 41.24 -30.44
N ILE A 391 6.27 41.30 -29.14
CA ILE A 391 6.17 42.55 -28.36
C ILE A 391 7.52 43.02 -27.85
N VAL A 392 8.35 42.11 -27.32
CA VAL A 392 9.60 42.46 -26.62
C VAL A 392 10.79 42.47 -27.57
N ALA A 393 10.92 41.49 -28.46
CA ALA A 393 12.11 41.28 -29.28
C ALA A 393 12.37 42.41 -30.30
N GLY A 394 11.34 43.16 -30.69
CA GLY A 394 11.45 44.28 -31.64
C GLY A 394 12.05 45.56 -31.04
N ASP A 395 12.21 45.63 -29.72
CA ASP A 395 12.70 46.82 -29.01
C ASP A 395 13.87 46.43 -28.08
N PRO A 396 15.12 46.81 -28.41
CA PRO A 396 16.30 46.45 -27.62
C PRO A 396 16.20 46.84 -26.14
N LEU A 397 15.53 47.96 -25.85
CA LEU A 397 15.39 48.46 -24.49
C LEU A 397 14.41 47.59 -23.67
N GLN A 398 13.37 47.04 -24.32
CA GLN A 398 12.50 46.05 -23.67
C GLN A 398 13.19 44.71 -23.43
N VAL A 399 14.09 44.28 -24.32
CA VAL A 399 14.91 43.07 -24.14
C VAL A 399 15.85 43.21 -22.93
N ILE A 400 16.49 44.38 -22.79
CA ILE A 400 17.35 44.68 -21.63
C ILE A 400 16.55 44.61 -20.33
N LEU A 401 15.37 45.23 -20.29
CA LEU A 401 14.49 45.22 -19.11
C LEU A 401 13.92 43.83 -18.80
N PHE A 402 13.57 43.06 -19.84
CA PHE A 402 13.13 41.67 -19.71
C PHE A 402 14.22 40.81 -19.05
N THR A 403 15.47 40.97 -19.51
CA THR A 403 16.61 40.23 -18.97
C THR A 403 16.94 40.67 -17.54
N LEU A 404 16.91 41.97 -17.26
CA LEU A 404 17.19 42.51 -15.94
C LEU A 404 16.12 42.09 -14.92
N SER A 405 14.84 42.08 -15.30
CA SER A 405 13.76 41.58 -14.42
C SER A 405 13.90 40.09 -14.11
N SER A 406 14.27 39.26 -15.09
CA SER A 406 14.60 37.85 -14.89
C SER A 406 15.73 37.66 -13.86
N PHE A 407 16.77 38.48 -13.92
CA PHE A 407 17.87 38.45 -12.95
C PHE A 407 17.38 38.76 -11.52
N PHE A 408 16.53 39.78 -11.35
CA PHE A 408 15.97 40.12 -10.03
C PHE A 408 15.06 39.02 -9.46
N TRP A 409 14.31 38.33 -10.33
CA TRP A 409 13.52 37.15 -9.92
C TRP A 409 14.43 36.01 -9.40
N LEU A 410 15.52 35.72 -10.11
CA LEU A 410 16.51 34.71 -9.70
C LEU A 410 17.21 35.09 -8.39
N LEU A 411 17.55 36.37 -8.23
CA LEU A 411 18.12 36.88 -6.99
C LEU A 411 17.15 36.73 -5.82
N GLY A 412 15.86 36.99 -6.04
CA GLY A 412 14.81 36.73 -5.06
C GLY A 412 14.77 35.27 -4.62
N LEU A 413 14.82 34.35 -5.59
CA LEU A 413 14.81 32.92 -5.31
C LEU A 413 16.06 32.47 -4.53
N LEU A 414 17.23 33.02 -4.87
CA LEU A 414 18.48 32.78 -4.12
C LEU A 414 18.36 33.27 -2.68
N VAL A 415 17.87 34.49 -2.45
CA VAL A 415 17.68 35.05 -1.10
C VAL A 415 16.67 34.22 -0.31
N SER A 416 15.54 33.83 -0.90
CA SER A 416 14.57 32.94 -0.27
C SER A 416 15.19 31.59 0.11
N SER A 417 16.01 31.01 -0.77
CA SER A 417 16.72 29.76 -0.49
C SER A 417 17.71 29.91 0.68
N VAL A 418 18.49 30.99 0.70
CA VAL A 418 19.41 31.27 1.81
C VAL A 418 18.65 31.43 3.13
N ILE A 419 17.52 32.13 3.14
CA ILE A 419 16.68 32.29 4.35
C ILE A 419 16.11 30.94 4.80
N TRP A 420 15.61 30.13 3.87
CA TRP A 420 15.13 28.78 4.15
C TRP A 420 16.22 27.90 4.78
N PHE A 421 17.46 27.97 4.27
CA PHE A 421 18.59 27.27 4.88
C PHE A 421 19.05 27.90 6.21
N ALA A 422 18.94 29.20 6.42
CA ALA A 422 19.34 29.82 7.68
C ALA A 422 18.41 29.47 8.85
N VAL A 423 17.11 29.30 8.60
CA VAL A 423 16.10 29.08 9.64
C VAL A 423 15.79 27.59 9.81
N VAL A 424 16.75 26.87 10.42
CA VAL A 424 16.69 25.41 10.64
C VAL A 424 15.40 24.92 11.32
N PRO A 425 14.87 25.58 12.38
CA PRO A 425 13.71 25.05 13.11
C PRO A 425 12.40 25.01 12.32
N LEU A 426 12.29 25.77 11.23
CA LEU A 426 11.05 25.93 10.46
C LEU A 426 11.09 25.24 9.09
N ARG A 427 12.17 24.52 8.76
CA ARG A 427 12.32 23.82 7.47
C ARG A 427 11.29 22.71 7.25
N GLU A 428 10.72 22.15 8.31
CA GLU A 428 9.69 21.11 8.20
C GLU A 428 8.30 21.70 7.87
N HIS A 429 8.15 23.03 7.92
CA HIS A 429 6.89 23.71 7.63
C HIS A 429 6.92 24.35 6.24
N LEU A 430 6.38 23.66 5.23
CA LEU A 430 6.27 24.17 3.84
C LEU A 430 5.64 25.57 3.75
N ALA A 431 4.68 25.89 4.62
CA ALA A 431 4.03 27.19 4.68
C ALA A 431 5.02 28.34 4.94
N PHE A 432 6.05 28.11 5.76
CA PHE A 432 7.09 29.10 6.03
C PHE A 432 7.88 29.43 4.76
N GLY A 433 8.28 28.42 4.00
CA GLY A 433 9.06 28.57 2.79
C GLY A 433 8.29 29.31 1.72
N LEU A 434 7.01 28.96 1.56
CA LEU A 434 6.11 29.61 0.62
C LEU A 434 5.92 31.10 0.94
N VAL A 435 5.64 31.44 2.21
CA VAL A 435 5.43 32.84 2.63
C VAL A 435 6.71 33.66 2.44
N VAL A 436 7.87 33.12 2.83
CA VAL A 436 9.15 33.80 2.65
C VAL A 436 9.47 33.98 1.17
N ALA A 437 9.23 32.98 0.33
CA ALA A 437 9.43 33.07 -1.11
C ALA A 437 8.56 34.17 -1.73
N CYS A 438 7.26 34.20 -1.43
CA CYS A 438 6.36 35.22 -1.94
C CYS A 438 6.76 36.64 -1.51
N LEU A 439 7.07 36.84 -0.22
CA LEU A 439 7.46 38.16 0.31
C LEU A 439 8.77 38.66 -0.30
N VAL A 440 9.77 37.80 -0.42
CA VAL A 440 11.07 38.16 -1.01
C VAL A 440 10.93 38.43 -2.51
N GLN A 441 10.10 37.67 -3.22
CA GLN A 441 9.84 37.88 -4.66
C GLN A 441 9.13 39.22 -4.92
N GLU A 442 8.11 39.57 -4.13
CA GLU A 442 7.45 40.88 -4.24
C GLU A 442 8.39 42.03 -3.83
N LEU A 443 9.26 41.82 -2.83
CA LEU A 443 10.29 42.79 -2.48
C LEU A 443 11.27 43.03 -3.64
N MET A 444 11.74 41.98 -4.30
CA MET A 444 12.64 42.11 -5.46
C MET A 444 11.95 42.80 -6.63
N ARG A 445 10.66 42.53 -6.85
CA ARG A 445 9.85 43.22 -7.86
C ARG A 445 9.74 44.72 -7.56
N PHE A 446 9.54 45.08 -6.30
CA PHE A 446 9.52 46.47 -5.87
C PHE A 446 10.89 47.15 -6.00
N LEU A 447 11.99 46.48 -5.62
CA LEU A 447 13.35 47.00 -5.78
C LEU A 447 13.71 47.22 -7.25
N PHE A 448 13.31 46.30 -8.13
CA PHE A 448 13.47 46.46 -9.57
C PHE A 448 12.72 47.68 -10.11
N TYR A 449 11.48 47.89 -9.67
CA TYR A 449 10.71 49.09 -10.00
C TYR A 449 11.44 50.37 -9.57
N LEU A 450 11.92 50.42 -8.31
CA LEU A 450 12.67 51.58 -7.80
C LEU A 450 13.95 51.86 -8.60
N LEU A 451 14.69 50.80 -8.95
CA LEU A 451 15.91 50.93 -9.75
C LEU A 451 15.63 51.58 -11.11
N ILE A 452 14.54 51.17 -11.76
CA ILE A 452 14.12 51.74 -13.04
C ILE A 452 13.67 53.19 -12.86
N SER A 453 12.79 53.47 -11.89
CA SER A 453 12.31 54.84 -11.64
C SER A 453 13.46 55.81 -11.30
N PHE A 454 14.48 55.33 -10.58
CA PHE A 454 15.66 56.14 -10.26
C PHE A 454 16.52 56.39 -11.51
N SER A 455 16.69 55.37 -12.34
CA SER A 455 17.44 55.48 -13.61
C SER A 455 16.76 56.45 -14.58
N GLU A 456 15.44 56.38 -14.67
CA GLU A 456 14.62 57.30 -15.47
C GLU A 456 14.76 58.75 -14.99
N ALA A 457 14.63 58.99 -13.67
CA ALA A 457 14.83 60.33 -13.10
C ALA A 457 16.25 60.87 -13.34
N GLY A 458 17.26 60.00 -13.35
CA GLY A 458 18.65 60.36 -13.69
C GLY A 458 18.83 60.76 -15.15
N LEU A 459 18.25 59.98 -16.08
CA LEU A 459 18.28 60.26 -17.53
C LEU A 459 17.56 61.57 -17.87
N HIS A 460 16.40 61.83 -17.25
CA HIS A 460 15.70 63.10 -17.43
C HIS A 460 16.53 64.30 -16.97
N LYS A 461 17.25 64.20 -15.85
CA LYS A 461 18.14 65.27 -15.38
C LYS A 461 19.30 65.53 -16.32
N ILE A 462 19.88 64.49 -16.93
CA ILE A 462 20.95 64.63 -17.91
C ILE A 462 20.41 65.26 -19.20
N ALA A 463 19.26 64.80 -19.69
CA ALA A 463 18.60 65.39 -20.86
C ALA A 463 18.22 66.86 -20.63
N GLU A 464 17.72 67.21 -19.44
CA GLU A 464 17.44 68.60 -19.06
C GLU A 464 18.73 69.44 -18.93
N TYR A 465 19.83 68.85 -18.46
CA TYR A 465 21.13 69.51 -18.38
C TYR A 465 21.71 69.79 -19.77
N GLU A 466 21.70 68.80 -20.67
CA GLU A 466 22.12 68.94 -22.06
C GLU A 466 21.26 69.97 -22.82
N ALA A 467 19.94 69.97 -22.60
CA ALA A 467 19.04 70.98 -23.18
C ALA A 467 19.34 72.40 -22.66
N ARG A 468 19.71 72.55 -21.38
CA ARG A 468 20.14 73.82 -20.81
C ARG A 468 21.49 74.26 -21.35
N GLU A 469 22.44 73.35 -21.49
CA GLU A 469 23.77 73.64 -22.04
C GLU A 469 23.71 74.07 -23.52
N ALA A 470 22.88 73.39 -24.33
CA ALA A 470 22.58 73.77 -25.72
C ALA A 470 21.88 75.13 -25.84
N SER A 471 21.08 75.53 -24.85
CA SER A 471 20.45 76.87 -24.80
C SER A 471 21.46 77.97 -24.42
N CYS A 472 22.46 77.66 -23.58
CA CYS A 472 23.52 78.59 -23.21
C CYS A 472 24.55 78.81 -24.35
N SER A 473 24.84 77.79 -25.17
CA SER A 473 25.75 77.92 -26.31
C SER A 473 25.20 78.77 -27.47
N ASN A 474 23.88 79.00 -27.52
CA ASN A 474 23.23 79.86 -28.53
C ASN A 474 23.20 81.36 -28.15
N SER A 475 23.94 81.79 -27.13
CA SER A 475 23.94 83.18 -26.65
C SER A 475 25.07 84.08 -27.19
N THR A 476 25.88 83.62 -28.16
CA THR A 476 26.88 84.47 -28.83
C THR A 476 26.89 84.29 -30.36
N GLY A 477 26.24 85.21 -31.09
CA GLY A 477 26.63 85.57 -32.46
C GLY A 477 25.74 85.10 -33.64
N GLU A 478 24.99 86.07 -34.18
CA GLU A 478 24.39 86.20 -35.52
C GLU A 478 23.08 85.45 -35.91
N PRO A 479 22.19 86.12 -36.69
CA PRO A 479 20.88 85.58 -37.06
C PRO A 479 20.89 85.00 -38.48
N ASN A 480 20.38 83.77 -38.67
CA ASN A 480 19.35 83.52 -39.70
C ASN A 480 18.83 82.09 -39.78
N THR A 481 17.56 82.04 -40.20
CA THR A 481 16.84 80.95 -40.87
C THR A 481 16.40 79.72 -40.07
N GLY A 482 15.10 79.69 -39.77
CA GLY A 482 14.31 78.46 -39.89
C GLY A 482 14.29 77.52 -38.69
N VAL A 483 14.27 78.03 -37.45
CA VAL A 483 13.89 77.20 -36.31
C VAL A 483 12.38 77.09 -36.29
N ARG A 484 11.88 75.94 -36.79
CA ARG A 484 10.52 75.49 -36.52
C ARG A 484 10.40 75.40 -35.00
N ILE A 485 9.68 76.36 -34.41
CA ILE A 485 9.18 76.24 -33.04
C ILE A 485 8.29 75.00 -33.06
N VAL A 486 8.85 73.86 -32.66
CA VAL A 486 8.04 72.73 -32.21
C VAL A 486 7.43 73.22 -30.91
N ASN A 487 6.13 73.52 -30.95
CA ASN A 487 5.35 73.81 -29.76
C ASN A 487 5.61 72.70 -28.75
N SER A 488 6.31 73.04 -27.68
CA SER A 488 6.64 72.19 -26.54
C SER A 488 5.42 71.94 -25.64
N SER A 489 4.25 71.74 -26.24
CA SER A 489 2.97 71.54 -25.55
C SER A 489 2.32 70.17 -25.80
N ASP A 490 2.93 69.30 -26.61
CA ASP A 490 2.46 67.90 -26.81
C ASP A 490 3.45 66.82 -26.32
N ASP A 491 4.65 67.17 -25.87
CA ASP A 491 5.69 66.20 -25.43
C ASP A 491 5.85 66.05 -23.90
N VAL A 492 4.99 66.67 -23.08
CA VAL A 492 5.16 66.69 -21.60
C VAL A 492 4.76 65.37 -20.92
N HIS A 493 4.32 64.33 -21.65
CA HIS A 493 4.08 62.98 -21.08
C HIS A 493 4.69 61.84 -21.91
N GLY A 494 5.74 62.10 -22.68
CA GLY A 494 6.56 61.05 -23.29
C GLY A 494 7.64 60.57 -22.34
N SER A 495 7.30 59.81 -21.29
CA SER A 495 8.32 59.05 -20.55
C SER A 495 9.13 58.21 -21.54
N ILE A 496 10.46 58.27 -21.45
CA ILE A 496 11.39 57.42 -22.22
C ILE A 496 11.01 55.93 -22.05
N PHE A 497 10.36 55.59 -20.93
CA PHE A 497 9.84 54.28 -20.62
C PHE A 497 8.31 54.34 -20.46
N ASN A 498 7.55 53.93 -21.47
CA ASN A 498 6.10 53.75 -21.26
C ASN A 498 5.85 52.75 -20.12
N ASN A 499 5.43 53.25 -18.94
CA ASN A 499 5.27 52.46 -17.71
C ASN A 499 4.39 51.21 -17.89
N ARG A 500 3.42 51.24 -18.82
CA ARG A 500 2.61 50.06 -19.14
C ARG A 500 3.40 49.00 -19.90
N LYS A 501 4.24 49.40 -20.85
CA LYS A 501 5.12 48.48 -21.59
C LYS A 501 6.20 47.90 -20.67
N LEU A 502 6.71 48.70 -19.74
CA LEU A 502 7.69 48.28 -18.73
C LEU A 502 7.12 47.25 -17.75
N ALA A 503 5.92 47.51 -17.22
CA ALA A 503 5.20 46.60 -16.34
C ALA A 503 4.83 45.29 -17.07
N PHE A 504 4.49 45.38 -18.36
CA PHE A 504 4.20 44.21 -19.18
C PHE A 504 5.45 43.35 -19.42
N SER A 505 6.56 43.94 -19.86
CA SER A 505 7.81 43.21 -20.12
C SER A 505 8.37 42.54 -18.85
N SER A 506 8.34 43.25 -17.73
CA SER A 506 8.79 42.69 -16.43
C SER A 506 7.84 41.62 -15.89
N GLY A 507 6.53 41.80 -16.00
CA GLY A 507 5.55 40.77 -15.61
C GLY A 507 5.66 39.50 -16.45
N LEU A 508 5.87 39.64 -17.77
CA LEU A 508 6.08 38.51 -18.69
C LEU A 508 7.36 37.74 -18.35
N SER A 509 8.43 38.44 -17.98
CA SER A 509 9.71 37.86 -17.56
C SER A 509 9.58 37.04 -16.27
N PHE A 510 8.90 37.58 -15.25
CA PHE A 510 8.63 36.89 -13.99
C PHE A 510 7.78 35.62 -14.21
N ALA A 511 6.75 35.71 -15.06
CA ALA A 511 5.90 34.56 -15.40
C ALA A 511 6.68 33.46 -16.15
N LEU A 512 7.55 33.86 -17.09
CA LEU A 512 8.42 32.93 -17.81
C LEU A 512 9.34 32.18 -16.85
N MET A 513 10.01 32.91 -15.94
CA MET A 513 10.96 32.29 -15.01
C MET A 513 10.27 31.37 -13.99
N GLY A 514 9.10 31.77 -13.48
CA GLY A 514 8.27 30.90 -12.65
C GLY A 514 7.91 29.59 -13.36
N GLY A 515 7.44 29.67 -14.61
CA GLY A 515 7.12 28.51 -15.42
C GLY A 515 8.34 27.61 -15.71
N ILE A 516 9.50 28.19 -16.03
CA ILE A 516 10.74 27.43 -16.31
C ILE A 516 11.14 26.59 -15.11
N PHE A 517 11.10 27.16 -13.90
CA PHE A 517 11.45 26.42 -12.69
C PHE A 517 10.45 25.32 -12.38
N GLU A 518 9.15 25.57 -12.52
CA GLU A 518 8.11 24.55 -12.36
C GLU A 518 8.29 23.40 -13.36
N TYR A 519 8.63 23.71 -14.61
CA TYR A 519 8.92 22.72 -15.64
C TYR A 519 10.20 21.89 -15.32
N ILE A 520 11.23 22.53 -14.78
CA ILE A 520 12.43 21.84 -14.30
C ILE A 520 12.09 20.92 -13.13
N TYR A 521 11.24 21.34 -12.19
CA TYR A 521 10.79 20.50 -11.08
C TYR A 521 9.99 19.29 -11.56
N ILE A 522 9.07 19.48 -12.52
CA ILE A 522 8.35 18.36 -13.14
C ILE A 522 9.32 17.38 -13.80
N LEU A 523 10.32 17.87 -14.54
CA LEU A 523 11.34 17.02 -15.14
C LEU A 523 12.21 16.31 -14.08
N TYR A 524 12.52 16.98 -12.98
CA TYR A 524 13.26 16.42 -11.86
C TYR A 524 12.49 15.28 -11.16
N ASP A 525 11.19 15.46 -10.93
CA ASP A 525 10.32 14.43 -10.33
C ASP A 525 10.12 13.24 -11.28
N VAL A 526 10.10 13.48 -12.59
CA VAL A 526 9.97 12.41 -13.61
C VAL A 526 11.27 11.62 -13.80
N ILE A 527 12.44 12.27 -13.69
CA ILE A 527 13.74 11.68 -14.06
C ILE A 527 14.56 11.23 -12.83
N GLY A 528 14.25 11.77 -11.65
CA GLY A 528 14.95 11.50 -10.40
C GLY A 528 16.18 12.40 -10.16
N PRO A 529 16.60 12.54 -8.90
CA PRO A 529 17.54 13.58 -8.45
C PRO A 529 19.00 13.39 -8.89
N ALA A 530 19.40 12.17 -9.30
CA ALA A 530 20.80 11.82 -9.54
C ALA A 530 21.23 11.85 -11.03
N THR A 531 20.29 12.02 -11.96
CA THR A 531 20.51 11.73 -13.39
C THR A 531 20.67 12.97 -14.27
N LEU A 532 20.42 14.17 -13.75
CA LEU A 532 20.53 15.41 -14.54
C LEU A 532 21.99 15.87 -14.76
N PHE A 533 22.94 15.36 -13.97
CA PHE A 533 24.36 15.80 -14.02
C PHE A 533 25.40 14.66 -14.11
N GLU A 534 25.01 13.38 -14.05
CA GLU A 534 25.94 12.26 -14.27
C GLU A 534 25.97 11.85 -15.75
N GLY A 535 27.04 12.29 -16.44
CA GLY A 535 27.33 11.95 -17.83
C GLY A 535 27.86 10.54 -18.06
N THR A 536 27.22 9.50 -17.52
CA THR A 536 27.71 8.10 -17.66
C THR A 536 26.73 7.12 -18.28
N ASN A 537 25.61 7.57 -18.87
CA ASN A 537 24.75 6.67 -19.66
C ASN A 537 24.21 7.37 -20.93
N PRO A 538 24.72 7.06 -22.14
CA PRO A 538 24.32 7.73 -23.39
C PRO A 538 22.88 7.40 -23.85
N GLY A 539 22.11 6.65 -23.06
CA GLY A 539 20.73 6.26 -23.38
C GLY A 539 19.62 7.22 -22.91
N TYR A 540 19.92 8.32 -22.21
CA TYR A 540 18.88 9.11 -21.53
C TYR A 540 18.81 10.59 -21.91
N PHE A 541 19.10 10.94 -23.16
CA PHE A 541 18.68 12.26 -23.66
C PHE A 541 17.44 12.20 -24.55
N PHE A 542 17.31 11.28 -25.50
CA PHE A 542 16.04 11.01 -26.18
C PHE A 542 16.10 9.60 -26.79
N ILE A 543 15.31 8.65 -26.29
CA ILE A 543 15.08 7.38 -26.99
C ILE A 543 13.83 7.58 -27.85
N PHE A 544 14.03 7.66 -29.16
CA PHE A 544 12.95 7.52 -30.13
C PHE A 544 12.32 6.12 -29.98
N ALA A 545 11.00 6.05 -29.99
CA ALA A 545 10.26 4.81 -29.98
C ALA A 545 10.74 3.91 -31.13
N GLY A 546 11.28 2.75 -30.77
CA GLY A 546 11.59 1.61 -31.62
C GLY A 546 11.19 0.35 -30.88
#